data_AF-A0A2R6ELR1-F1
#
_entry.id   AF-A0A2R6ELR1-F1
#
_cell.length_a   1.000
_cell.length_b   1.000
_cell.length_c   1.000
_cell.angle_alpha   90.00
_cell.angle_beta   90.00
_cell.angle_gamma   90.00
#
_symmetry.space_group_name_H-M   'P 1'
#
loop_
_entity.id
_entity.type
_entity.pdbx_description
1 polymer ?
#
loop_
_entity_poly.entity_id
_entity_poly.type
_entity_poly.pdbx_seq_one_letter_code
_entity_poly.pdbx_strand_id
1 'polypeptide(L)'
;MFEEFSSGYYLGRLYVEPDDREQVAMRRDHHERINEQLYAEGEGIERLDNPLVMKVDNRHVAVRGEEGLPEGTLAVPEPLLEETRIRNPPTLKEVLLAKADRAAQILRYQNQLPGVET
;
A
#
# COMPACT_ATOMS: atom_id res chain seq x y z
N MET A 1 11.94 -4.82 3.99
CA MET A 1 11.82 -4.82 5.46
C MET A 1 11.19 -3.50 5.87
N PHE A 2 10.17 -3.56 6.72
CA PHE A 2 9.50 -2.39 7.27
C PHE A 2 9.95 -2.23 8.73
N GLU A 3 10.21 -0.99 9.14
CA GLU A 3 10.70 -0.65 10.48
C GLU A 3 9.68 0.24 11.18
N GLU A 4 9.56 0.12 12.51
CA GLU A 4 8.66 1.00 13.25
C GLU A 4 9.12 2.46 13.14
N PHE A 5 8.23 3.33 12.67
CA PHE A 5 8.53 4.74 12.44
C PHE A 5 7.73 5.64 13.36
N SER A 6 6.46 5.31 13.59
CA SER A 6 5.58 6.04 14.49
C SER A 6 4.49 5.12 15.06
N SER A 7 3.69 5.65 15.98
CA SER A 7 2.53 4.94 16.53
C SER A 7 1.58 4.40 15.45
N GLY A 8 1.44 5.09 14.31
CA GLY A 8 0.53 4.71 13.25
C GLY A 8 1.16 4.14 11.98
N TYR A 9 2.50 4.12 11.86
CA TYR A 9 3.17 3.74 10.63
C TYR A 9 4.48 2.98 10.85
N TYR A 10 4.74 2.06 9.92
CA TYR A 10 6.06 1.52 9.62
C TYR A 10 6.66 2.24 8.41
N LEU A 11 7.98 2.42 8.37
CA LEU A 11 8.73 2.94 7.23
C LEU A 11 9.34 1.79 6.43
N GLY A 12 9.23 1.84 5.11
CA GLY A 12 9.87 0.91 4.20
C GLY A 12 10.33 1.60 2.93
N ARG A 13 11.05 0.86 2.08
CA ARG A 13 11.48 1.33 0.75
C ARG A 13 11.03 0.34 -0.30
N LEU A 14 10.39 0.84 -1.35
CA LEU A 14 9.92 0.07 -2.50
C LEU A 14 10.27 0.79 -3.79
N TYR A 15 10.51 0.03 -4.86
CA TYR A 15 10.55 0.59 -6.21
C TYR A 15 9.12 0.95 -6.61
N VAL A 16 8.90 2.21 -6.94
CA VAL A 16 7.61 2.68 -7.45
C VAL A 16 7.70 2.71 -8.96
N GLU A 17 6.83 1.94 -9.61
CA GLU A 17 6.81 1.75 -11.06
C GLU A 17 5.42 2.08 -11.62
N PRO A 18 5.34 2.70 -12.81
CA PRO A 18 4.07 2.94 -13.48
C PRO A 18 3.49 1.61 -13.95
N ASP A 19 2.16 1.51 -13.92
CA ASP A 19 1.45 0.30 -14.33
C ASP A 19 0.06 0.64 -14.87
N ASP A 20 -0.44 -0.17 -15.80
CA ASP A 20 -1.74 0.06 -16.46
C ASP A 20 -2.93 -0.46 -15.63
N ARG A 21 -2.69 -1.11 -14.49
CA ARG A 21 -3.75 -1.58 -13.59
C ARG A 21 -4.52 -0.40 -12.97
N GLU A 22 -5.76 -0.67 -12.57
CA GLU A 22 -6.63 0.33 -11.91
C GLU A 22 -6.28 0.54 -10.43
N GLN A 23 -5.67 -0.46 -9.78
CA GLN A 23 -5.37 -0.45 -8.35
C GLN A 23 -3.86 -0.55 -8.12
N VAL A 24 -3.39 0.05 -7.03
CA VAL A 24 -2.00 -0.10 -6.59
C VAL A 24 -1.78 -1.53 -6.14
N ALA A 25 -0.69 -2.14 -6.58
CA ALA A 25 -0.41 -3.53 -6.32
C ALA A 25 1.06 -3.77 -5.98
N MET A 26 1.30 -4.83 -5.22
CA MET A 26 2.64 -5.38 -5.00
C MET A 26 2.58 -6.90 -5.15
N ARG A 27 3.74 -7.55 -5.23
CA ARG A 27 3.79 -9.01 -5.39
C ARG A 27 3.03 -9.72 -4.27
N ARG A 28 2.11 -10.63 -4.65
CA ARG A 28 1.21 -11.36 -3.76
C ARG A 28 1.89 -11.98 -2.54
N ASP A 29 2.94 -12.78 -2.74
CA ASP A 29 3.66 -13.42 -1.64
C ASP A 29 4.24 -12.43 -0.64
N HIS A 30 4.64 -11.25 -1.11
CA HIS A 30 5.15 -10.19 -0.24
C HIS A 30 4.01 -9.49 0.51
N HIS A 31 2.89 -9.24 -0.16
CA HIS A 31 1.68 -8.70 0.45
C HIS A 31 1.14 -9.61 1.56
N GLU A 32 1.02 -10.91 1.29
CA GLU A 32 0.52 -11.90 2.26
C GLU A 32 1.47 -12.01 3.46
N ARG A 33 2.80 -12.02 3.22
CA ARG A 33 3.80 -12.02 4.29
C ARG A 33 3.74 -10.78 5.18
N ILE A 34 3.48 -9.60 4.60
CA ILE A 34 3.31 -8.37 5.38
C ILE A 34 2.04 -8.45 6.23
N ASN A 35 0.94 -8.95 5.65
CA ASN A 35 -0.29 -9.15 6.41
C ASN A 35 -0.08 -10.12 7.58
N GLU A 36 0.56 -11.25 7.33
CA GLU A 36 0.85 -12.25 8.37
C GLU A 36 1.70 -11.67 9.51
N GLN A 37 2.68 -10.82 9.19
CA GLN A 37 3.59 -10.28 10.20
C GLN A 37 3.04 -9.08 10.97
N LEU A 38 2.20 -8.25 10.33
CA LEU A 38 1.84 -6.93 10.85
C LEU A 38 0.34 -6.70 11.07
N TYR A 39 -0.50 -7.54 10.47
CA TYR A 39 -1.97 -7.39 10.50
C TYR A 39 -2.66 -8.60 11.13
N ALA A 40 -2.01 -9.76 11.11
CA ALA A 40 -2.50 -10.98 11.74
C ALA A 40 -2.13 -11.00 13.23
N GLU A 41 -2.99 -11.58 14.05
CA GLU A 41 -2.78 -11.80 15.49
C GLU A 41 -1.97 -13.07 15.76
N GLY A 42 -1.80 -13.94 14.75
CA GLY A 42 -1.10 -15.22 14.85
C GLY A 42 -1.96 -16.33 15.44
N GLU A 43 -3.28 -16.14 15.51
CA GLU A 43 -4.23 -17.05 16.15
C GLU A 43 -5.30 -17.54 15.17
N GLY A 44 -5.37 -18.85 14.97
CA GLY A 44 -6.41 -19.47 14.15
C GLY A 44 -6.23 -19.27 12.64
N ILE A 45 -7.33 -19.04 11.93
CA ILE A 45 -7.36 -18.84 10.48
C ILE A 45 -7.58 -17.35 10.20
N GLU A 46 -6.59 -16.69 9.62
CA GLU A 46 -6.61 -15.26 9.38
C GLU A 46 -6.53 -14.91 7.89
N ARG A 47 -7.09 -13.76 7.53
CA ARG A 47 -7.07 -13.27 6.16
C ARG A 47 -5.76 -12.53 5.86
N LEU A 48 -4.99 -13.04 4.91
CA LEU A 48 -3.73 -12.44 4.45
C LEU A 48 -3.88 -11.56 3.19
N ASP A 49 -5.11 -11.46 2.68
CA ASP A 49 -5.48 -10.70 1.49
C ASP A 49 -6.12 -9.34 1.84
N ASN A 50 -6.05 -8.93 3.10
CA ASN A 50 -6.50 -7.61 3.52
C ASN A 50 -5.67 -6.53 2.80
N PRO A 51 -6.32 -5.50 2.22
CA PRO A 51 -5.59 -4.45 1.53
C PRO A 51 -4.71 -3.70 2.53
N LEU A 52 -3.42 -3.63 2.21
CA LEU A 52 -2.47 -2.81 2.95
C LEU A 52 -2.70 -1.35 2.60
N VAL A 53 -2.57 -0.44 3.56
CA VAL A 53 -2.63 1.00 3.26
C VAL A 53 -1.24 1.59 3.36
N MET A 54 -0.71 2.08 2.25
CA MET A 54 0.59 2.75 2.20
C MET A 54 0.41 4.23 1.91
N LYS A 55 1.26 5.06 2.53
CA LYS A 55 1.44 6.44 2.12
C LYS A 55 2.63 6.52 1.17
N VAL A 56 2.38 6.96 -0.06
CA VAL A 56 3.37 7.21 -1.10
C VAL A 56 3.38 8.70 -1.37
N ASP A 57 4.52 9.36 -1.15
CA ASP A 57 4.64 10.82 -1.15
C ASP A 57 3.60 11.47 -0.21
N ASN A 58 2.59 12.15 -0.75
CA ASN A 58 1.54 12.82 -0.01
C ASN A 58 0.18 12.06 0.01
N ARG A 59 0.08 10.87 -0.59
CA ARG A 59 -1.17 10.15 -0.80
C ARG A 59 -1.23 8.80 -0.09
N HIS A 60 -2.38 8.46 0.47
CA HIS A 60 -2.68 7.12 0.99
C HIS A 60 -3.35 6.29 -0.08
N VAL A 61 -2.79 5.10 -0.32
CA VAL A 61 -3.22 4.17 -1.37
C VAL A 61 -3.49 2.80 -0.76
N ALA A 62 -4.57 2.16 -1.18
CA ALA A 62 -4.83 0.77 -0.87
C ALA A 62 -4.03 -0.11 -1.83
N VAL A 63 -3.24 -1.02 -1.29
CA VAL A 63 -2.33 -1.90 -2.02
C VAL A 63 -2.86 -3.32 -1.95
N ARG A 64 -2.99 -3.95 -3.11
CA ARG A 64 -3.40 -5.36 -3.26
C ARG A 64 -2.21 -6.25 -3.55
N GLY A 65 -2.36 -7.55 -3.26
CA GLY A 65 -1.42 -8.58 -3.67
C GLY A 65 -1.75 -9.09 -5.07
N GLU A 66 -0.83 -8.94 -6.01
CA GLU A 66 -0.98 -9.40 -7.40
C GLU A 66 0.17 -10.30 -7.82
N GLU A 67 -0.11 -11.21 -8.76
CA GLU A 67 0.88 -12.11 -9.34
C GLU A 67 1.65 -11.43 -10.49
N GLY A 68 2.85 -11.93 -10.79
CA GLY A 68 3.66 -11.43 -11.90
C GLY A 68 4.37 -10.09 -11.66
N LEU A 69 4.28 -9.51 -10.45
CA LEU A 69 5.01 -8.30 -10.08
C LEU A 69 6.40 -8.63 -9.50
N PRO A 70 7.43 -7.79 -9.76
CA PRO A 70 8.74 -7.97 -9.16
C PRO A 70 8.72 -7.83 -7.62
N GLU A 71 9.68 -8.47 -6.95
CA GLU A 71 9.85 -8.29 -5.51
C GLU A 71 10.28 -6.87 -5.18
N GLY A 72 9.73 -6.31 -4.09
CA GLY A 72 10.09 -4.97 -3.66
C GLY A 72 9.56 -3.85 -4.57
N THR A 73 8.69 -4.19 -5.52
CA THR A 73 8.03 -3.24 -6.41
C THR A 73 6.59 -2.95 -5.96
N LEU A 74 6.23 -1.68 -6.05
CA LEU A 74 4.89 -1.15 -5.95
C LEU A 74 4.49 -0.65 -7.34
N ALA A 75 3.59 -1.40 -7.97
CA ALA A 75 2.96 -1.03 -9.23
C ALA A 75 1.89 0.02 -8.94
N VAL A 76 2.03 1.21 -9.51
CA VAL A 76 1.14 2.35 -9.26
C VAL A 76 0.53 2.80 -10.58
N PRO A 77 -0.82 2.94 -10.65
CA PRO A 77 -1.50 3.45 -11.84
C PRO A 77 -0.91 4.78 -12.30
N GLU A 78 -0.71 4.96 -13.60
CA GLU A 78 -0.18 6.23 -14.15
C GLU A 78 -0.95 7.48 -13.67
N PRO A 79 -2.31 7.51 -13.70
CA PRO A 79 -3.05 8.67 -13.24
C PRO A 79 -2.78 9.02 -11.78
N LEU A 80 -2.51 8.02 -10.94
CA LEU A 80 -2.20 8.21 -9.53
C LEU A 80 -0.77 8.73 -9.34
N LEU A 81 0.18 8.28 -10.17
CA LEU A 81 1.56 8.77 -10.14
C LEU A 81 1.66 10.24 -10.53
N GLU A 82 0.88 10.69 -11.51
CA GLU A 82 0.82 12.09 -11.95
C GLU A 82 0.44 13.04 -10.81
N GLU A 83 -0.32 12.56 -9.83
CA GLU A 83 -0.72 13.33 -8.65
C GLU A 83 0.32 13.34 -7.53
N THR A 84 1.44 12.62 -7.70
CA THR A 84 2.56 12.58 -6.76
C THR A 84 3.75 13.41 -7.25
N ARG A 85 4.72 13.64 -6.37
CA ARG A 85 6.00 14.28 -6.74
C ARG A 85 7.04 13.30 -7.27
N ILE A 86 6.65 12.06 -7.55
CA ILE A 86 7.56 11.04 -8.09
C ILE A 86 7.88 11.39 -9.54
N ARG A 87 9.16 11.58 -9.85
CA ARG A 87 9.65 11.90 -11.20
C ARG A 87 10.47 10.73 -11.72
N ASN A 88 10.32 10.44 -13.01
CA ASN A 88 11.04 9.39 -13.74
C ASN A 88 11.01 8.02 -13.06
N PRO A 89 9.82 7.43 -12.80
CA PRO A 89 9.75 6.04 -12.36
C PRO A 89 10.19 5.10 -13.51
N PRO A 90 10.77 3.92 -13.23
CA PRO A 90 10.88 3.24 -11.93
C PRO A 90 11.91 3.89 -10.99
N THR A 91 11.53 4.12 -9.73
CA THR A 91 12.43 4.77 -8.75
C THR A 91 12.21 4.28 -7.32
N LEU A 92 13.29 4.13 -6.55
CA LEU A 92 13.23 3.71 -5.15
C LEU A 92 12.70 4.85 -4.28
N LYS A 93 11.60 4.59 -3.55
CA LYS A 93 10.95 5.58 -2.68
C LYS A 93 10.71 5.03 -1.29
N GLU A 94 10.80 5.92 -0.32
CA GLU A 94 10.29 5.67 1.03
C GLU A 94 8.76 5.66 1.00
N VAL A 95 8.19 4.67 1.67
CA VAL A 95 6.74 4.49 1.82
C VAL A 95 6.42 4.28 3.29
N LEU A 96 5.30 4.81 3.74
CA LEU A 96 4.82 4.58 5.10
C LEU A 96 3.67 3.59 5.08
N LEU A 97 3.90 2.38 5.57
CA LEU A 97 2.84 1.38 5.74
C LEU A 97 2.05 1.69 7.02
N ALA A 98 0.76 1.91 6.89
CA ALA A 98 -0.11 2.10 8.04
C ALA A 98 -0.21 0.81 8.87
N LYS A 99 -0.21 0.93 10.20
CA LYS A 99 -0.58 -0.16 11.10
C LYS A 99 -2.05 -0.54 10.90
N ALA A 100 -2.44 -1.78 11.23
CA ALA A 100 -3.76 -2.34 10.94
C ALA A 100 -4.93 -1.42 11.34
N ASP A 101 -4.95 -0.90 12.58
CA ASP A 101 -5.99 0.03 13.04
C ASP A 101 -6.07 1.31 12.20
N ARG A 102 -4.90 1.86 11.85
CA ARG A 102 -4.80 3.08 11.05
C ARG A 102 -5.26 2.84 9.62
N ALA A 103 -4.91 1.70 9.04
CA ALA A 103 -5.37 1.29 7.72
C ALA A 103 -6.90 1.15 7.69
N ALA A 104 -7.48 0.46 8.68
CA ALA A 104 -8.93 0.29 8.80
C ALA A 104 -9.67 1.64 8.89
N GLN A 105 -9.13 2.61 9.64
CA GLN A 105 -9.70 3.96 9.70
C GLN A 105 -9.68 4.65 8.33
N ILE A 106 -8.54 4.63 7.63
CA ILE A 106 -8.39 5.29 6.32
C ILE A 106 -9.35 4.68 5.30
N LEU A 107 -9.43 3.35 5.23
CA LEU A 107 -10.32 2.66 4.31
C LEU A 107 -11.79 3.00 4.56
N ARG A 108 -12.20 3.08 5.84
CA ARG A 108 -13.58 3.51 6.18
C ARG A 108 -13.88 4.91 5.65
N TYR A 109 -12.98 5.88 5.82
CA TYR A 109 -13.19 7.24 5.33
C TYR A 109 -13.20 7.32 3.79
N GLN A 110 -12.33 6.58 3.11
CA GLN A 110 -12.29 6.53 1.65
C GLN A 110 -13.57 5.91 1.07
N ASN A 111 -14.11 4.87 1.72
CA ASN A 111 -15.36 4.24 1.29
C ASN A 111 -16.61 5.07 1.62
N GLN A 112 -16.49 6.05 2.52
CA GLN A 112 -17.58 6.93 2.97
C GLN A 112 -17.65 8.26 2.20
N LEU A 113 -16.72 8.50 1.26
CA LEU A 113 -16.74 9.63 0.32
C LEU A 113 -17.14 9.14 -1.08
N PRO A 114 -18.44 8.85 -1.36
CA PRO A 114 -18.93 8.95 -2.73
C PRO A 114 -18.87 10.44 -3.13
N GLY A 115 -18.46 10.71 -4.38
CA GLY A 115 -18.16 12.05 -4.88
C GLY A 115 -19.10 13.14 -4.34
N VAL A 116 -18.51 14.12 -3.65
CA VAL A 116 -19.17 15.42 -3.53
C VAL A 116 -18.98 16.11 -4.86
N GLU A 117 -19.88 15.85 -5.80
CA GLU A 117 -20.10 16.73 -6.94
C GLU A 117 -20.63 18.06 -6.36
N THR A 118 -19.78 19.08 -6.37
CA THR A 118 -20.19 20.50 -6.29
C THR A 118 -20.20 21.12 -7.66
#